data_AF-A0A1I0J8Q3-F1
#
_entry.id   AF-A0A1I0J8Q3-F1
#
_cell.length_a   1.000
_cell.length_b   1.000
_cell.length_c   1.000
_cell.angle_alpha   90.00
_cell.angle_beta   90.00
_cell.angle_gamma   90.00
#
_symmetry.space_group_name_H-M   'P 1'
#
loop_
_entity.id
_entity.type
_entity.pdbx_description
1 polymer ?
#
loop_
_entity_poly.entity_id
_entity_poly.type
_entity_poly.pdbx_seq_one_letter_code
_entity_poly.pdbx_strand_id
1 'polypeptide(L)'
;MRSKRPIIRQCKNLAKQHVDNPDEPAAPDGASGFAEWAQIAFILLHAELDKDFRETEAWFNDSRAIREELNIDKSPDHTTLCRW
;
A
#
# COMPACT_ATOMS: atom_id res chain seq x y z
N MET A 1 4.05 7.41 19.47
CA MET A 1 4.23 6.84 18.12
C MET A 1 4.20 7.97 17.09
N ARG A 2 5.20 8.07 16.19
CA ARG A 2 5.14 9.03 15.06
C ARG A 2 3.89 8.74 14.22
N SER A 3 3.22 9.77 13.73
CA SER A 3 2.07 9.61 12.83
C SER A 3 2.51 8.81 11.61
N LYS A 4 1.72 7.78 11.24
CA LYS A 4 1.98 6.91 10.08
C LYS A 4 1.60 7.56 8.75
N ARG A 5 0.74 8.60 8.80
CA ARG A 5 0.20 9.32 7.62
C ARG A 5 1.24 9.96 6.69
N PRO A 6 2.34 10.56 7.17
CA PRO A 6 3.33 11.19 6.29
C PRO A 6 4.01 10.20 5.36
N ILE A 7 4.37 9.00 5.87
CA ILE A 7 5.13 8.00 5.11
C ILE A 7 4.26 7.41 4.01
N ILE A 8 3.05 6.93 4.33
CA ILE A 8 2.17 6.34 3.30
C ILE A 8 1.77 7.36 2.22
N ARG A 9 1.60 8.64 2.59
CA ARG A 9 1.34 9.70 1.61
C ARG A 9 2.52 9.90 0.67
N GLN A 10 3.75 9.87 1.18
CA GLN A 10 4.95 9.95 0.36
C GLN A 10 5.06 8.76 -0.59
N CYS A 11 4.89 7.53 -0.07
CA CYS A 11 4.90 6.31 -0.89
C CYS A 11 3.84 6.35 -2.01
N LYS A 12 2.60 6.78 -1.68
CA LYS A 12 1.51 6.96 -2.66
C LYS A 12 1.90 7.96 -3.75
N ASN A 13 2.42 9.13 -3.37
CA ASN A 13 2.75 10.17 -4.33
C ASN A 13 3.88 9.74 -5.27
N LEU A 14 4.90 9.06 -4.73
CA LEU A 14 5.98 8.48 -5.55
C LEU A 14 5.44 7.42 -6.51
N ALA A 15 4.62 6.48 -6.02
CA ALA A 15 4.06 5.43 -6.86
C ALA A 15 3.23 5.99 -8.03
N LYS A 16 2.39 6.99 -7.77
CA LYS A 16 1.58 7.65 -8.81
C LYS A 16 2.42 8.38 -9.87
N GLN A 17 3.66 8.75 -9.59
CA GLN A 17 4.55 9.36 -10.60
C GLN A 17 5.12 8.33 -11.59
N HIS A 18 4.98 7.03 -11.31
CA HIS A 18 5.66 5.96 -12.04
C HIS A 18 4.71 4.98 -12.74
N VAL A 19 3.42 5.30 -12.85
CA VAL A 19 2.42 4.47 -13.53
C VAL A 19 1.71 5.23 -14.65
N ASP A 20 1.15 4.50 -15.60
CA ASP A 20 0.41 5.10 -16.72
C ASP A 20 -0.97 5.65 -16.28
N ASN A 21 -1.62 5.03 -15.30
CA ASN A 21 -2.92 5.46 -14.78
C ASN A 21 -2.87 5.77 -13.27
N PRO A 22 -2.43 6.98 -12.87
CA PRO A 22 -2.32 7.35 -11.46
C PRO A 22 -3.66 7.58 -10.77
N ASP A 23 -4.76 7.76 -11.53
CA ASP A 23 -6.08 8.08 -10.99
C ASP A 23 -6.98 6.84 -10.85
N GLU A 24 -6.48 5.65 -11.20
CA GLU A 24 -7.17 4.40 -10.94
C GLU A 24 -7.47 4.24 -9.43
N PRO A 25 -8.68 3.78 -9.04
CA PRO A 25 -8.96 3.41 -7.67
C PRO A 25 -7.93 2.42 -7.13
N ALA A 26 -7.48 2.57 -5.88
CA ALA A 26 -6.44 1.71 -5.31
C ALA A 26 -6.83 0.22 -5.27
N ALA A 27 -8.12 -0.07 -5.14
CA ALA A 27 -8.71 -1.39 -5.24
C ALA A 27 -9.86 -1.31 -6.26
N PRO A 28 -9.58 -1.47 -7.56
CA PRO A 28 -10.61 -1.42 -8.60
C PRO A 28 -11.45 -2.70 -8.60
N ASP A 29 -12.77 -2.57 -8.75
CA ASP A 29 -13.67 -3.72 -8.82
C ASP A 29 -13.41 -4.54 -10.09
N GLY A 30 -13.19 -5.85 -9.92
CA GLY A 30 -13.10 -6.81 -11.02
C GLY A 30 -11.69 -7.08 -11.58
N ALA A 31 -10.67 -6.31 -11.17
CA ALA A 31 -9.27 -6.68 -11.42
C ALA A 31 -8.77 -7.61 -10.30
N SER A 32 -7.84 -8.52 -10.60
CA SER A 32 -7.28 -9.49 -9.65
C SER A 32 -6.44 -8.88 -8.51
N GLY A 33 -6.70 -7.64 -8.08
CA GLY A 33 -5.97 -7.01 -6.99
C GLY A 33 -6.02 -5.48 -7.01
N PHE A 34 -5.00 -4.90 -6.39
CA PHE A 34 -4.79 -3.46 -6.23
C PHE A 34 -4.30 -2.82 -7.53
N ALA A 35 -4.60 -1.54 -7.75
CA ALA A 35 -4.00 -0.75 -8.83
C ALA A 35 -2.47 -0.76 -8.73
N GLU A 36 -1.77 -0.68 -9.86
CA GLU A 36 -0.30 -0.77 -9.91
C GLU A 36 0.37 0.24 -8.97
N TRP A 37 -0.11 1.48 -8.94
CA TRP A 37 0.44 2.50 -8.04
C TRP A 37 0.22 2.12 -6.56
N ALA A 38 -0.87 1.45 -6.22
CA ALA A 38 -1.12 1.00 -4.85
C ALA A 38 -0.17 -0.14 -4.48
N GLN A 39 0.11 -1.08 -5.40
CA GLN A 39 1.10 -2.14 -5.21
C GLN A 39 2.49 -1.53 -4.93
N ILE A 40 2.95 -0.61 -5.78
CA ILE A 40 4.23 0.09 -5.60
C ILE A 40 4.26 0.84 -4.26
N ALA A 41 3.18 1.52 -3.88
CA ALA A 41 3.10 2.22 -2.60
C ALA A 41 3.26 1.27 -1.40
N PHE A 42 2.69 0.06 -1.46
CA PHE A 42 2.86 -0.95 -0.42
C PHE A 42 4.28 -1.51 -0.35
N ILE A 43 4.91 -1.76 -1.50
CA ILE A 43 6.31 -2.23 -1.56
C ILE A 43 7.28 -1.17 -1.03
N LEU A 44 7.09 0.10 -1.40
CA LEU A 44 7.87 1.20 -0.84
C LEU A 44 7.68 1.28 0.68
N LEU A 45 6.45 1.17 1.16
CA LEU A 45 6.17 1.22 2.59
C LEU A 45 6.75 0.02 3.35
N HIS A 46 6.75 -1.17 2.75
CA HIS A 46 7.41 -2.36 3.30
C HIS A 46 8.93 -2.14 3.43
N ALA A 47 9.56 -1.62 2.38
CA ALA A 47 10.99 -1.31 2.38
C ALA A 47 11.36 -0.28 3.48
N GLU A 48 10.51 0.72 3.72
CA GLU A 48 10.69 1.71 4.80
C GLU A 48 10.51 1.11 6.20
N LEU A 49 9.71 0.06 6.34
CA LEU A 49 9.47 -0.59 7.63
C LEU A 49 10.62 -1.51 8.05
N ASP A 50 11.39 -2.03 7.10
CA ASP A 50 12.47 -3.00 7.32
C ASP A 50 12.01 -4.20 8.18
N LYS A 51 10.88 -4.78 7.78
CA LYS A 51 10.19 -5.88 8.46
C LYS A 51 10.04 -7.07 7.55
N ASP A 52 9.80 -8.25 8.10
CA ASP A 52 9.35 -9.37 7.25
C ASP A 52 7.91 -9.12 6.73
N PHE A 53 7.51 -9.88 5.71
CA PHE A 53 6.20 -9.68 5.07
C PHE A 53 5.02 -9.97 5.99
N ARG A 54 5.13 -10.90 6.96
CA ARG A 54 4.04 -11.20 7.90
C ARG A 54 3.90 -10.10 8.93
N GLU A 55 5.01 -9.58 9.45
CA GLU A 55 5.00 -8.41 10.31
C GLU A 55 4.47 -7.17 9.58
N THR A 56 4.81 -7.01 8.30
CA THR A 56 4.32 -5.92 7.45
C THR A 56 2.81 -6.00 7.27
N GLU A 57 2.28 -7.17 6.94
CA GLU A 57 0.83 -7.41 6.85
C GLU A 57 0.13 -7.05 8.17
N ALA A 58 0.63 -7.56 9.30
CA ALA A 58 0.06 -7.25 10.61
C ALA A 58 0.05 -5.74 10.87
N TRP A 59 1.15 -5.06 10.54
CA TRP A 59 1.27 -3.62 10.70
C TRP A 59 0.31 -2.82 9.80
N PHE A 60 0.06 -3.27 8.56
CA PHE A 60 -0.94 -2.70 7.66
C PHE A 60 -2.36 -2.90 8.19
N ASN A 61 -2.67 -4.10 8.69
CA ASN A 61 -3.98 -4.41 9.26
C ASN A 61 -4.30 -3.56 10.49
N ASP A 62 -3.31 -3.29 11.33
CA ASP A 62 -3.45 -2.42 12.51
C ASP A 62 -3.56 -0.92 12.16
N SER A 63 -3.21 -0.51 10.94
CA SER A 63 -3.18 0.90 10.57
C SER A 63 -4.39 1.36 9.75
N ARG A 64 -5.38 1.93 10.46
CA ARG A 64 -6.49 2.65 9.82
C ARG A 64 -6.03 3.80 8.92
N ALA A 65 -4.93 4.47 9.29
CA ALA A 65 -4.40 5.60 8.53
C ALA A 65 -3.96 5.22 7.10
N ILE A 66 -3.45 4.00 6.90
CA ILE A 66 -3.05 3.53 5.57
C ILE A 66 -4.29 3.31 4.70
N ARG A 67 -5.30 2.64 5.25
CA ARG A 67 -6.58 2.39 4.57
C ARG A 67 -7.28 3.68 4.16
N GLU A 68 -7.31 4.67 5.04
CA GLU A 68 -7.86 6.00 4.74
C GLU A 68 -7.04 6.74 3.67
N GLU A 69 -5.70 6.70 3.73
CA GLU A 69 -4.86 7.42 2.77
C GLU A 69 -4.89 6.81 1.36
N LEU A 70 -5.04 5.48 1.27
CA LEU A 70 -5.13 4.72 0.02
C LEU A 70 -6.58 4.55 -0.48
N ASN A 71 -7.58 4.88 0.33
CA ASN A 71 -9.00 4.65 0.05
C ASN A 71 -9.31 3.17 -0.29
N ILE A 72 -8.95 2.27 0.63
CA ILE A 72 -9.14 0.82 0.51
C ILE A 72 -9.80 0.25 1.76
N ASP A 73 -10.56 -0.83 1.60
CA ASP A 73 -11.19 -1.53 2.72
C ASP A 73 -10.26 -2.53 3.41
N LYS A 74 -9.40 -3.20 2.63
CA LYS A 74 -8.52 -4.26 3.10
C LYS A 74 -7.10 -4.04 2.59
N SER A 75 -6.12 -4.32 3.44
CA SER A 75 -4.70 -4.36 3.08
C SER A 75 -4.35 -5.68 2.36
N PRO A 76 -3.30 -5.72 1.53
CA PRO A 76 -2.80 -6.98 0.96
C PRO A 76 -2.29 -7.91 2.06
N ASP A 77 -2.50 -9.22 1.89
CA ASP A 77 -1.87 -10.22 2.75
C ASP A 77 -0.39 -10.41 2.39
N HIS A 78 0.39 -11.03 3.29
CA HIS A 78 1.82 -11.26 3.06
C HIS A 78 2.09 -12.07 1.79
N THR A 79 1.19 -12.98 1.39
CA THR A 79 1.39 -13.78 0.17
C THR A 79 1.21 -12.96 -1.10
N THR A 80 0.34 -11.96 -1.04
CA THR A 80 0.11 -10.98 -2.09
C THR A 80 1.31 -10.06 -2.19
N LEU A 81 1.81 -9.54 -1.06
CA LEU A 81 3.02 -8.71 -1.02
C LEU A 81 4.26 -9.45 -1.57
N CYS A 82 4.45 -10.73 -1.24
CA CYS A 82 5.57 -11.52 -1.77
C CYS A 82 5.54 -11.77 -3.29
N ARG A 83 4.39 -11.57 -3.95
CA ARG A 83 4.25 -11.78 -5.41
C ARG A 83 4.59 -10.54 -6.22
N TRP A 84 4.57 -9.37 -5.59
CA TRP A 84 4.91 -8.09 -6.19
C TRP A 84 6.41 -7.83 -6.04
#